data_AF-A0A1E1VZ21-F1
#
_entry.id   AF-A0A1E1VZ21-F1
#
_cell.length_a   1.000
_cell.length_b   1.000
_cell.length_c   1.000
_cell.angle_alpha   90.00
_cell.angle_beta   90.00
_cell.angle_gamma   90.00
#
_symmetry.space_group_name_H-M   'P 1'
#
loop_
_entity.id
_entity.type
_entity.pdbx_description
1 polymer ?
#
loop_
_entity_poly.entity_id
_entity_poly.type
_entity_poly.pdbx_seq_one_letter_code
_entity_poly.pdbx_strand_id
1 'polypeptide(L)'
;THVTMIIMHLNNTVPTLRDALASSRKYFTQFCIRFANSFIPKFIQNIYKCKPISTVGSEQLLLDTHMLKTALLELPSIGSEVKRPAPATYTKVVIKLMTKAEMILKVVMAPLDGNLEGFVAQFVQLLPDCTLAEFHKVLDMKGAKLSKAQQVSLDSLFKQASKSHSEGN
;
A
#
# COMPACT_ATOMS: atom_id res chain seq x y z
N THR A 1 -11.06 -12.59 -8.31
CA THR A 1 -9.98 -12.70 -7.31
C THR A 1 -10.54 -12.38 -5.93
N HIS A 2 -9.77 -12.56 -4.84
CA HIS A 2 -10.21 -12.14 -3.50
C HIS A 2 -10.55 -10.64 -3.44
N VAL A 3 -9.83 -9.80 -4.20
CA VAL A 3 -10.14 -8.38 -4.35
C VAL A 3 -11.52 -8.16 -4.96
N THR A 4 -11.90 -8.92 -5.99
CA THR A 4 -13.26 -8.84 -6.57
C THR A 4 -14.34 -9.09 -5.53
N MET A 5 -14.16 -10.06 -4.62
CA MET A 5 -15.11 -10.32 -3.54
C MET A 5 -15.18 -9.15 -2.56
N ILE A 6 -14.03 -8.57 -2.19
CA ILE A 6 -13.98 -7.37 -1.33
C ILE A 6 -14.78 -6.24 -1.99
N ILE A 7 -14.53 -5.96 -3.27
CA ILE A 7 -15.24 -4.91 -4.03
C ILE A 7 -16.75 -5.20 -4.06
N MET A 8 -17.15 -6.45 -4.28
CA MET A 8 -18.56 -6.85 -4.24
C MET A 8 -19.20 -6.58 -2.87
N HIS A 9 -18.52 -6.93 -1.78
CA HIS A 9 -19.00 -6.63 -0.42
C HIS A 9 -19.11 -5.12 -0.16
N LEU A 10 -18.16 -4.32 -0.65
CA LEU A 10 -18.24 -2.86 -0.56
C LEU A 10 -19.45 -2.33 -1.34
N ASN A 11 -19.65 -2.78 -2.57
CA ASN A 11 -20.79 -2.38 -3.41
C ASN A 11 -22.14 -2.69 -2.77
N ASN A 12 -22.24 -3.80 -2.03
CA ASN A 12 -23.49 -4.19 -1.37
C ASN A 12 -23.72 -3.48 -0.03
N THR A 13 -22.66 -3.19 0.72
CA THR A 13 -22.79 -2.72 2.12
C THR A 13 -22.76 -1.20 2.23
N VAL A 14 -21.93 -0.55 1.40
CA VAL A 14 -21.68 0.90 1.49
C VAL A 14 -22.94 1.74 1.22
N PRO A 15 -23.81 1.42 0.25
CA PRO A 15 -25.06 2.16 0.04
C PRO A 15 -25.94 2.15 1.29
N THR A 16 -26.15 0.99 1.90
CA THR A 16 -26.95 0.85 3.13
C THR A 16 -26.38 1.68 4.28
N LEU A 17 -25.05 1.69 4.46
CA LEU A 17 -24.40 2.49 5.49
C LEU A 17 -24.53 4.00 5.24
N ARG A 18 -24.44 4.42 3.98
CA ARG A 18 -24.66 5.83 3.60
C ARG A 18 -26.07 6.26 3.93
N ASP A 19 -27.06 5.45 3.56
CA ASP A 19 -28.47 5.78 3.74
C ASP A 19 -28.82 5.83 5.25
N ALA A 20 -28.25 4.93 6.05
CA ALA A 20 -28.35 4.97 7.51
C ALA A 20 -27.70 6.23 8.15
N LEU A 21 -26.74 6.85 7.46
CA LEU A 21 -26.03 8.07 7.88
C LEU A 21 -26.48 9.31 7.07
N ALA A 22 -27.60 9.23 6.35
CA ALA A 22 -28.05 10.28 5.43
C ALA A 22 -28.34 11.62 6.12
N SER A 23 -28.66 11.59 7.42
CA SER A 23 -28.89 12.79 8.24
C SER A 23 -27.67 13.72 8.29
N SER A 24 -26.45 13.19 8.08
CA SER A 24 -25.24 14.01 7.99
C SER A 24 -24.16 13.34 7.14
N ARG A 25 -23.93 13.95 5.98
CA ARG A 25 -22.82 13.56 5.07
C ARG A 25 -21.46 13.56 5.77
N LYS A 26 -21.26 14.43 6.77
CA LYS A 26 -19.99 14.49 7.51
C LYS A 26 -19.71 13.17 8.25
N TYR A 27 -20.74 12.52 8.79
CA TYR A 27 -20.58 11.24 9.47
C TYR A 27 -20.21 10.12 8.50
N PHE A 28 -20.86 10.06 7.34
CA PHE A 28 -20.51 9.07 6.32
C PHE A 28 -19.09 9.27 5.78
N THR A 29 -18.68 10.51 5.49
CA THR A 29 -17.28 10.80 5.12
C THR A 29 -16.30 10.35 6.19
N GLN A 30 -16.60 10.63 7.46
CA GLN A 30 -15.74 10.23 8.57
C GLN A 30 -15.69 8.71 8.72
N PHE A 31 -16.80 8.01 8.49
CA PHE A 31 -16.83 6.55 8.42
C PHE A 31 -15.87 6.04 7.34
N CYS A 32 -15.97 6.55 6.09
CA CYS A 32 -15.08 6.15 5.00
C CYS A 32 -13.61 6.36 5.36
N ILE A 33 -13.26 7.52 5.94
CA ILE A 33 -11.90 7.83 6.40
C ILE A 33 -11.44 6.81 7.45
N ARG A 34 -12.26 6.53 8.47
CA ARG A 34 -11.91 5.57 9.54
C ARG A 34 -11.79 4.14 9.00
N PHE A 35 -12.66 3.76 8.07
CA PHE A 35 -12.59 2.48 7.39
C PHE A 35 -11.29 2.35 6.61
N ALA A 36 -10.93 3.31 5.75
CA ALA A 36 -9.69 3.28 4.99
C ALA A 36 -8.44 3.21 5.90
N ASN A 37 -8.41 4.00 6.97
CA ASN A 37 -7.32 3.99 7.95
C ASN A 37 -7.20 2.69 8.76
N SER A 38 -8.28 1.90 8.87
CA SER A 38 -8.27 0.59 9.54
C SER A 38 -7.97 -0.55 8.55
N PHE A 39 -8.58 -0.48 7.37
CA PHE A 39 -8.55 -1.54 6.37
C PHE A 39 -7.21 -1.58 5.61
N ILE A 40 -6.75 -0.45 5.08
CA ILE A 40 -5.55 -0.43 4.23
C ILE A 40 -4.29 -0.89 4.98
N PRO A 41 -4.04 -0.48 6.24
CA PRO A 41 -2.89 -1.02 6.98
C PRO A 41 -2.97 -2.53 7.18
N LYS A 42 -4.15 -3.08 7.45
CA LYS A 42 -4.34 -4.54 7.57
C LYS A 42 -4.10 -5.25 6.23
N PHE A 43 -4.53 -4.65 5.13
CA PHE A 43 -4.25 -5.15 3.79
C PHE A 43 -2.74 -5.19 3.51
N ILE A 44 -2.01 -4.10 3.80
CA ILE A 44 -0.54 -4.04 3.68
C ILE A 44 0.13 -5.10 4.57
N GLN A 45 -0.33 -5.30 5.81
CA GLN A 45 0.20 -6.37 6.66
C GLN A 45 -0.01 -7.76 6.07
N ASN A 46 -1.07 -7.99 5.30
CA ASN A 46 -1.26 -9.26 4.60
C ASN A 46 -0.42 -9.37 3.32
N ILE A 47 -0.14 -8.26 2.62
CA ILE A 47 0.85 -8.23 1.53
C ILE A 47 2.20 -8.71 2.05
N TYR A 48 2.67 -8.20 3.20
CA TYR A 48 3.95 -8.64 3.78
C TYR A 48 4.02 -10.14 4.14
N LYS A 49 2.87 -10.83 4.22
CA LYS A 49 2.83 -12.28 4.46
C LYS A 49 2.95 -13.11 3.18
N CYS A 50 2.84 -12.47 2.00
CA CYS A 50 3.07 -13.12 0.72
C CYS A 50 4.57 -13.29 0.50
N LYS A 51 5.19 -14.24 1.20
CA LYS A 51 6.64 -14.50 1.14
C LYS A 51 6.99 -16.00 1.07
N PRO A 52 7.90 -16.41 0.17
CA PRO A 52 8.41 -15.65 -0.97
C PRO A 52 7.31 -15.50 -2.04
N ILE A 53 7.35 -14.42 -2.83
CA ILE A 53 6.45 -14.21 -3.97
C ILE A 53 7.25 -14.17 -5.28
N SER A 54 6.73 -14.82 -6.32
CA SER A 54 7.34 -14.79 -7.65
C SER A 54 7.13 -13.43 -8.33
N THR A 55 7.89 -13.14 -9.39
CA THR A 55 7.69 -11.92 -10.19
C THR A 55 6.26 -11.85 -10.75
N VAL A 56 5.79 -12.92 -11.39
CA VAL A 56 4.41 -13.01 -11.94
C VAL A 56 3.36 -12.84 -10.83
N GLY A 57 3.58 -13.46 -9.66
CA GLY A 57 2.68 -13.30 -8.51
C GLY A 57 2.65 -11.86 -8.00
N SER A 58 3.80 -11.18 -8.00
CA SER A 58 3.93 -9.78 -7.58
C SER A 58 3.25 -8.83 -8.56
N GLU A 59 3.37 -9.07 -9.87
CA GLU A 59 2.65 -8.33 -10.92
C GLU A 59 1.15 -8.46 -10.76
N GLN A 60 0.65 -9.69 -10.59
CA GLN A 60 -0.79 -9.92 -10.41
C GLN A 60 -1.32 -9.29 -9.11
N LEU A 61 -0.56 -9.38 -8.02
CA LEU A 61 -0.90 -8.74 -6.75
C LEU A 61 -0.87 -7.21 -6.86
N LEU A 62 0.00 -6.64 -7.70
CA LEU A 62 0.04 -5.20 -7.98
C LEU A 62 -1.22 -4.77 -8.74
N LEU A 63 -1.66 -5.54 -9.74
CA LEU A 63 -2.91 -5.29 -10.45
C LEU A 63 -4.13 -5.34 -9.51
N ASP A 64 -4.22 -6.38 -8.67
CA ASP A 64 -5.27 -6.51 -7.65
C ASP A 64 -5.23 -5.35 -6.65
N THR A 65 -4.04 -4.92 -6.23
CA THR A 65 -3.86 -3.75 -5.35
C THR A 65 -4.33 -2.46 -6.00
N HIS A 66 -4.03 -2.28 -7.29
CA HIS A 66 -4.48 -1.13 -8.05
C HIS A 66 -6.01 -1.11 -8.20
N MET A 67 -6.63 -2.25 -8.51
CA MET A 67 -8.08 -2.40 -8.56
C MET A 67 -8.75 -2.07 -7.21
N LEU A 68 -8.14 -2.50 -6.11
CA LEU A 68 -8.65 -2.16 -4.78
C LEU A 68 -8.51 -0.67 -4.48
N LYS A 69 -7.41 -0.04 -4.92
CA LYS A 69 -7.18 1.40 -4.76
C LYS A 69 -8.26 2.20 -5.50
N THR A 70 -8.59 1.85 -6.73
CA THR A 70 -9.63 2.54 -7.51
C THR A 70 -11.01 2.36 -6.85
N ALA A 71 -11.35 1.15 -6.42
CA ALA A 71 -12.61 0.90 -5.70
C ALA A 71 -12.71 1.68 -4.38
N LEU A 72 -11.60 1.78 -3.64
CA LEU A 72 -11.56 2.60 -2.42
C LEU A 72 -11.70 4.09 -2.72
N LEU A 73 -11.12 4.61 -3.80
CA LEU A 73 -11.29 6.03 -4.17
C LEU A 73 -12.75 6.38 -4.45
N GLU A 74 -13.50 5.44 -5.03
CA GLU A 74 -14.93 5.58 -5.31
C GLU A 74 -15.82 5.24 -4.11
N LEU A 75 -15.28 4.73 -3.00
CA LEU A 75 -16.04 4.27 -1.83
C LEU A 75 -17.11 5.26 -1.36
N PRO A 76 -16.85 6.58 -1.21
CA PRO A 76 -17.88 7.52 -0.75
C PRO A 76 -19.03 7.73 -1.76
N SER A 77 -18.83 7.32 -3.00
CA SER A 77 -19.76 7.52 -4.12
C SER A 77 -20.48 6.23 -4.54
N ILE A 78 -20.09 5.07 -4.03
CA ILE A 78 -20.70 3.77 -4.34
C ILE A 78 -22.21 3.81 -4.11
N GLY A 79 -23.00 3.62 -5.17
CA GLY A 79 -24.46 3.62 -5.11
C GLY A 79 -25.10 4.98 -4.82
N SER A 80 -24.35 6.09 -4.92
CA SER A 80 -24.90 7.44 -4.78
C SER A 80 -25.58 7.85 -6.09
N GLU A 81 -26.86 8.24 -6.01
CA GLU A 81 -27.58 8.79 -7.18
C GLU A 81 -26.96 10.10 -7.66
N VAL A 82 -26.38 10.88 -6.73
CA VAL A 82 -25.70 12.12 -7.06
C VAL A 82 -24.21 11.84 -7.26
N LYS A 83 -23.74 11.95 -8.50
CA LYS A 83 -22.32 11.85 -8.84
C LYS A 83 -21.56 13.06 -8.33
N ARG A 84 -21.02 12.96 -7.11
CA ARG A 84 -20.11 13.96 -6.53
C ARG A 84 -18.74 13.34 -6.36
N PRO A 85 -17.66 14.12 -6.54
CA PRO A 85 -16.33 13.63 -6.24
C PRO A 85 -16.19 13.36 -4.74
N ALA A 86 -15.42 12.32 -4.41
CA ALA A 86 -15.07 12.02 -3.03
C ALA A 86 -14.33 13.20 -2.38
N PRO A 87 -14.53 13.46 -1.08
CA PRO A 87 -13.85 14.54 -0.38
C PRO A 87 -12.32 14.43 -0.49
N ALA A 88 -11.64 15.55 -0.74
CA ALA A 88 -10.18 15.57 -0.89
C ALA A 88 -9.44 15.03 0.34
N THR A 89 -9.98 15.23 1.54
CA THR A 89 -9.43 14.67 2.79
C THR A 89 -9.46 13.15 2.81
N TYR A 90 -10.49 12.53 2.21
CA TYR A 90 -10.61 11.10 2.07
C TYR A 90 -9.66 10.56 0.99
N THR A 91 -9.71 11.15 -0.22
CA THR A 91 -8.90 10.66 -1.35
C THR A 91 -7.41 10.77 -1.06
N LYS A 92 -6.94 11.83 -0.38
CA LYS A 92 -5.54 11.95 0.07
C LYS A 92 -5.11 10.78 0.96
N VAL A 93 -5.95 10.32 1.89
CA VAL A 93 -5.65 9.17 2.77
C VAL A 93 -5.53 7.89 1.95
N VAL A 94 -6.50 7.61 1.07
CA VAL A 94 -6.49 6.41 0.22
C VAL A 94 -5.27 6.40 -0.71
N ILE A 95 -5.00 7.52 -1.38
CA ILE A 95 -3.84 7.67 -2.27
C ILE A 95 -2.56 7.41 -1.49
N LYS A 96 -2.34 8.07 -0.34
CA LYS A 96 -1.12 7.90 0.46
C LYS A 96 -0.90 6.44 0.82
N LEU A 97 -1.90 5.79 1.43
CA LEU A 97 -1.75 4.44 1.98
C LEU A 97 -1.69 3.36 0.88
N MET A 98 -2.55 3.44 -0.15
CA MET A 98 -2.53 2.45 -1.24
C MET A 98 -1.33 2.60 -2.16
N THR A 99 -0.80 3.82 -2.34
CA THR A 99 0.44 4.02 -3.11
C THR A 99 1.62 3.37 -2.39
N LYS A 100 1.67 3.42 -1.05
CA LYS A 100 2.66 2.63 -0.28
C LYS A 100 2.56 1.13 -0.62
N ALA A 101 1.34 0.57 -0.68
CA ALA A 101 1.14 -0.83 -1.05
C ALA A 101 1.65 -1.14 -2.48
N GLU A 102 1.35 -0.28 -3.45
CA GLU A 102 1.84 -0.41 -4.82
C GLU A 102 3.38 -0.33 -4.89
N MET A 103 4.00 0.60 -4.17
CA MET A 103 5.46 0.77 -4.15
C MET A 103 6.18 -0.41 -3.50
N ILE A 104 5.63 -1.01 -2.44
CA ILE A 104 6.16 -2.25 -1.85
C ILE A 104 6.28 -3.33 -2.92
N LEU A 105 5.21 -3.57 -3.67
CA LEU A 105 5.19 -4.61 -4.71
C LEU A 105 6.16 -4.28 -5.87
N LYS A 106 6.29 -3.00 -6.24
CA LYS A 106 7.28 -2.56 -7.25
C LYS A 106 8.71 -2.83 -6.81
N VAL A 107 9.07 -2.57 -5.56
CA VAL A 107 10.42 -2.88 -5.05
C VAL A 107 10.64 -4.39 -5.00
N VAL A 108 9.65 -5.19 -4.58
CA VAL A 108 9.78 -6.66 -4.58
C VAL A 108 10.18 -7.20 -5.96
N MET A 109 9.69 -6.57 -7.04
CA MET A 109 10.03 -6.93 -8.43
C MET A 109 11.36 -6.35 -8.91
N ALA A 110 11.88 -5.29 -8.26
CA ALA A 110 13.13 -4.64 -8.67
C ALA A 110 14.33 -5.61 -8.56
N PRO A 111 15.32 -5.52 -9.46
CA PRO A 111 16.51 -6.37 -9.38
C PRO A 111 17.31 -6.07 -8.11
N LEU A 112 17.73 -7.12 -7.40
CA LEU A 112 18.61 -7.03 -6.23
C LEU A 112 20.05 -7.41 -6.57
N ASP A 113 20.23 -8.33 -7.52
CA ASP A 113 21.53 -8.90 -7.84
C ASP A 113 22.44 -7.86 -8.53
N GLY A 114 23.70 -7.79 -8.09
CA GLY A 114 24.74 -6.97 -8.70
C GLY A 114 24.75 -5.48 -8.31
N ASN A 115 23.70 -4.94 -7.66
CA ASN A 115 23.68 -3.54 -7.21
C ASN A 115 22.84 -3.32 -5.94
N LEU A 116 23.41 -3.66 -4.78
CA LEU A 116 22.74 -3.51 -3.48
C LEU A 116 22.50 -2.05 -3.10
N GLU A 117 23.43 -1.15 -3.42
CA GLU A 117 23.32 0.28 -3.15
C GLU A 117 22.18 0.92 -3.96
N GLY A 118 22.12 0.63 -5.27
CA GLY A 118 21.04 1.10 -6.14
C GLY A 118 19.67 0.58 -5.72
N PHE A 119 19.58 -0.68 -5.29
CA PHE A 119 18.33 -1.23 -4.74
C PHE A 119 17.88 -0.48 -3.48
N VAL A 120 18.80 -0.21 -2.55
CA VAL A 120 18.50 0.55 -1.33
C VAL A 120 18.09 1.98 -1.65
N ALA A 121 18.78 2.65 -2.56
CA ALA A 121 18.45 4.00 -3.00
C ALA A 121 17.04 4.06 -3.60
N GLN A 122 16.71 3.10 -4.47
CA GLN A 122 15.37 2.98 -5.04
C GLN A 122 14.31 2.71 -3.96
N PHE A 123 14.60 1.85 -2.99
CA PHE A 123 13.68 1.58 -1.87
C PHE A 123 13.38 2.86 -1.08
N VAL A 124 14.39 3.58 -0.63
CA VAL A 124 14.23 4.81 0.17
C VAL A 124 13.51 5.89 -0.63
N GLN A 125 13.79 6.00 -1.94
CA GLN A 125 13.08 6.96 -2.80
C GLN A 125 11.59 6.66 -2.93
N LEU A 126 11.20 5.39 -3.09
CA LEU A 126 9.80 4.99 -3.26
C LEU A 126 9.04 4.86 -1.94
N LEU A 127 9.74 4.59 -0.85
CA LEU A 127 9.20 4.27 0.47
C LEU A 127 9.97 5.00 1.60
N PRO A 128 10.01 6.34 1.58
CA PRO A 128 10.86 7.12 2.49
C PRO A 128 10.47 6.98 3.97
N ASP A 129 9.19 6.72 4.25
CA ASP A 129 8.67 6.57 5.62
C ASP A 129 8.82 5.13 6.17
N CYS A 130 9.47 4.21 5.44
CA CYS A 130 9.60 2.82 5.89
C CYS A 130 10.71 2.63 6.91
N THR A 131 10.48 1.73 7.85
CA THR A 131 11.47 1.31 8.85
C THR A 131 12.41 0.24 8.31
N LEU A 132 13.55 0.02 8.98
CA LEU A 132 14.46 -1.10 8.68
C LEU A 132 13.74 -2.46 8.75
N ALA A 133 12.80 -2.62 9.70
CA ALA A 133 11.99 -3.83 9.81
C ALA A 133 11.06 -4.03 8.60
N GLU A 134 10.49 -2.96 8.04
CA GLU A 134 9.70 -3.04 6.80
C GLU A 134 10.58 -3.30 5.58
N PHE A 135 11.80 -2.76 5.54
CA PHE A 135 12.78 -3.09 4.51
C PHE A 135 13.11 -4.58 4.50
N HIS A 136 13.37 -5.18 5.68
CA HIS A 136 13.57 -6.63 5.82
C HIS A 136 12.35 -7.44 5.36
N LYS A 137 11.12 -7.00 5.68
CA LYS A 137 9.91 -7.67 5.16
C LYS A 137 9.86 -7.67 3.63
N VAL A 138 10.36 -6.64 2.95
CA VAL A 138 10.41 -6.58 1.49
C VAL A 138 11.48 -7.52 0.92
N LEU A 139 12.66 -7.61 1.55
CA LEU A 139 13.69 -8.58 1.19
C LEU A 139 13.19 -10.03 1.35
N ASP A 140 12.47 -10.29 2.45
CA ASP A 140 11.78 -11.56 2.74
C ASP A 140 10.76 -11.91 1.64
N MET A 141 9.91 -10.95 1.25
CA MET A 141 8.93 -11.13 0.18
C MET A 141 9.61 -11.51 -1.14
N LYS A 142 10.70 -10.82 -1.50
CA LYS A 142 11.51 -11.15 -2.68
C LYS A 142 12.14 -12.55 -2.59
N GLY A 143 12.30 -13.10 -1.40
CA GLY A 143 13.04 -14.35 -1.19
C GLY A 143 14.56 -14.17 -1.37
N ALA A 144 15.07 -12.98 -1.00
CA ALA A 144 16.48 -12.64 -1.15
C ALA A 144 17.37 -13.61 -0.34
N LYS A 145 18.27 -14.32 -1.02
CA LYS A 145 19.24 -15.23 -0.39
C LYS A 145 20.55 -14.49 -0.16
N LEU A 146 20.62 -13.76 0.94
CA LEU A 146 21.76 -12.92 1.28
C LEU A 146 22.69 -13.63 2.27
N SER A 147 24.01 -13.53 2.03
CA SER A 147 24.99 -13.90 3.05
C SER A 147 24.92 -12.93 4.24
N LYS A 148 25.45 -13.35 5.40
CA LYS A 148 25.50 -12.49 6.59
C LYS A 148 26.22 -11.16 6.32
N ALA A 149 27.27 -11.18 5.50
CA ALA A 149 28.00 -9.97 5.11
C ALA A 149 27.15 -9.03 4.24
N GLN A 150 26.40 -9.59 3.26
CA GLN A 150 25.50 -8.80 2.42
C GLN A 150 24.35 -8.20 3.22
N GLN A 151 23.81 -8.94 4.20
CA GLN A 151 22.75 -8.43 5.08
C GLN A 151 23.25 -7.24 5.90
N VAL A 152 24.42 -7.34 6.52
CA VAL A 152 25.03 -6.23 7.28
C VAL A 152 25.29 -5.02 6.38
N SER A 153 25.77 -5.25 5.16
CA SER A 153 26.00 -4.19 4.17
C SER A 153 24.69 -3.48 3.80
N LEU A 154 23.63 -4.21 3.47
CA LEU A 154 22.31 -3.64 3.15
C LEU A 154 21.73 -2.83 4.32
N ASP A 155 21.84 -3.33 5.55
CA ASP A 155 21.38 -2.60 6.73
C ASP A 155 22.13 -1.28 6.93
N SER A 156 23.44 -1.26 6.65
CA SER A 156 24.26 -0.04 6.74
C SER A 156 23.90 0.96 5.65
N LEU A 157 23.74 0.50 4.40
CA LEU A 157 23.32 1.30 3.25
C LEU A 157 21.93 1.90 3.50
N PHE A 158 20.99 1.11 4.01
CA PHE A 158 19.64 1.59 4.32
C PHE A 158 19.65 2.71 5.35
N LYS A 159 20.41 2.54 6.44
CA LYS A 159 20.55 3.56 7.49
C LYS A 159 21.19 4.84 6.96
N GLN A 160 22.19 4.73 6.10
CA GLN A 160 22.84 5.88 5.48
C GLN A 160 21.89 6.61 4.53
N ALA A 161 21.28 5.89 3.58
CA ALA A 161 20.36 6.45 2.60
C ALA A 161 19.13 7.12 3.26
N SER A 162 18.57 6.51 4.31
CA SER A 162 17.42 7.06 5.04
C SER A 162 17.75 8.38 5.75
N LYS A 163 18.97 8.51 6.29
CA LYS A 163 19.45 9.77 6.89
C LYS A 163 19.61 10.86 5.84
N SER A 164 20.30 10.56 4.74
CA SER A 164 20.51 11.53 3.66
C SER A 164 19.19 12.00 3.03
N HIS A 165 18.18 11.12 2.93
CA HIS A 165 16.85 11.51 2.44
C HIS A 165 16.08 12.40 3.42
N SER A 166 16.34 12.26 4.73
CA SER A 166 15.72 13.10 5.77
C SER A 166 16.35 14.50 5.86
N GLU A 167 17.63 14.65 5.48
CA GLU A 167 18.35 15.93 5.51
C GLU A 167 18.15 16.77 4.24
N GLY A 168 17.73 16.16 3.14
CA GLY A 168 17.57 16.81 1.83
C GLY A 168 16.14 17.26 1.47
N ASN A 169 15.16 17.08 2.36
CA ASN A 169 13.74 17.32 2.12
C ASN A 169 13.15 18.24 3.20
#